data_AF-A0A1G1A7H4-F1
#
_entry.id   AF-A0A1G1A7H4-F1
#
_cell.length_a   1.000
_cell.length_b   1.000
_cell.length_c   1.000
_cell.angle_alpha   90.00
_cell.angle_beta   90.00
_cell.angle_gamma   90.00
#
_symmetry.space_group_name_H-M   'P 1'
#
loop_
_entity.id
_entity.type
_entity.pdbx_description
1 polymer ?
#
loop_
_entity_poly.entity_id
_entity_poly.type
_entity_poly.pdbx_seq_one_letter_code
_entity_poly.pdbx_strand_id
1 'polypeptide(L)'
;MSLEPEIHKHDKIREKKNSDFLRKASQAITLGTNLAVGMGLFTFLGYYADKNLGGGFFWTLCGMGLGLVYGAYEIWKVIRLLNSADDDDKDNKGNVPGEL
;
A
#
# COMPACT_ATOMS: atom_id res chain seq x y z
N MET A 1 -18.16 -3.37 46.89
CA MET A 1 -17.89 -4.50 45.98
C MET A 1 -17.82 -3.90 44.59
N SER A 2 -16.62 -3.49 44.17
CA SER A 2 -16.40 -2.64 42.99
C SER A 2 -16.06 -3.52 41.78
N LEU A 3 -16.97 -3.59 40.82
CA LEU A 3 -16.81 -4.31 39.54
C LEU A 3 -16.77 -3.29 38.39
N GLU A 4 -15.75 -2.43 38.31
CA GLU A 4 -15.70 -1.40 37.25
C GLU A 4 -14.37 -1.14 36.49
N PRO A 5 -13.23 -1.84 36.66
CA PRO A 5 -12.05 -1.55 35.82
C PRO A 5 -11.91 -2.37 34.52
N GLU A 6 -12.60 -3.51 34.35
CA GLU A 6 -12.32 -4.43 33.22
C GLU A 6 -12.99 -4.06 31.89
N ILE A 7 -14.24 -3.55 31.90
CA ILE A 7 -15.01 -3.30 30.67
C ILE A 7 -14.30 -2.26 29.78
N HIS A 8 -13.72 -1.21 30.37
CA HIS A 8 -13.14 -0.10 29.62
C HIS A 8 -11.83 -0.46 28.88
N LYS A 9 -11.16 -1.55 29.27
CA LYS A 9 -9.91 -1.99 28.63
C LYS A 9 -10.18 -2.75 27.33
N HIS A 10 -11.26 -3.53 27.29
CA HIS A 10 -11.65 -4.31 26.12
C HIS A 10 -12.08 -3.43 24.93
N ASP A 11 -12.76 -2.31 25.20
CA ASP A 11 -13.21 -1.39 24.16
C ASP A 11 -12.05 -0.69 23.45
N LYS A 12 -11.05 -0.20 24.21
CA LYS A 12 -9.85 0.45 23.63
C LYS A 12 -9.03 -0.51 22.77
N ILE A 13 -8.90 -1.78 23.16
CA ILE A 13 -8.19 -2.79 22.38
C ILE A 13 -8.93 -3.06 21.06
N ARG A 14 -10.26 -3.13 21.12
CA ARG A 14 -11.11 -3.39 19.95
C ARG A 14 -11.09 -2.22 18.97
N GLU A 15 -11.12 -0.99 19.47
CA GLU A 15 -11.03 0.23 18.67
C GLU A 15 -9.67 0.36 17.97
N LYS A 16 -8.56 0.13 18.70
CA LYS A 16 -7.21 0.15 18.13
C LYS A 16 -7.03 -0.92 17.04
N LYS A 17 -7.54 -2.14 17.26
CA LYS A 17 -7.46 -3.22 16.26
C LYS A 17 -8.22 -2.86 14.98
N ASN A 18 -9.37 -2.20 15.10
CA ASN A 18 -10.15 -1.75 13.94
C ASN A 18 -9.44 -0.64 13.17
N SER A 19 -8.86 0.35 13.83
CA SER A 19 -8.15 1.43 13.14
C SER A 19 -6.89 0.93 12.41
N ASP A 20 -6.12 0.03 13.02
CA ASP A 20 -4.97 -0.61 12.39
C ASP A 20 -5.38 -1.45 11.17
N PHE A 21 -6.51 -2.17 11.26
CA PHE A 21 -7.06 -2.93 10.15
C PHE A 21 -7.51 -2.01 9.00
N LEU A 22 -8.26 -0.95 9.29
CA LEU A 22 -8.72 0.02 8.29
C LEU A 22 -7.56 0.71 7.58
N ARG A 23 -6.50 1.06 8.33
CA ARG A 23 -5.29 1.68 7.74
C ARG A 23 -4.58 0.72 6.78
N LYS A 24 -4.41 -0.55 7.16
CA LYS A 24 -3.82 -1.58 6.30
C LYS A 24 -4.69 -1.86 5.07
N ALA A 25 -6.01 -1.93 5.25
CA ALA A 25 -6.95 -2.13 4.15
C ALA A 25 -6.91 -0.96 3.15
N SER A 26 -6.92 0.28 3.64
CA SER A 26 -6.80 1.47 2.80
C SER A 26 -5.51 1.45 1.98
N GLN A 27 -4.38 1.11 2.59
CA GLN A 27 -3.10 1.04 1.89
C GLN A 27 -3.07 -0.07 0.82
N ALA A 28 -3.63 -1.24 1.12
CA ALA A 28 -3.75 -2.33 0.17
C ALA A 28 -4.64 -1.96 -1.02
N ILE A 29 -5.75 -1.25 -0.78
CA ILE A 29 -6.64 -0.76 -1.84
C ILE A 29 -5.89 0.23 -2.73
N THR A 30 -5.19 1.21 -2.16
CA THR A 30 -4.42 2.19 -2.95
C THR A 30 -3.38 1.51 -3.83
N LEU A 31 -2.64 0.53 -3.31
CA LEU A 31 -1.69 -0.27 -4.08
C LEU A 31 -2.37 -1.02 -5.23
N GLY A 32 -3.47 -1.72 -4.95
CA GLY A 32 -4.23 -2.46 -5.95
C GLY A 32 -4.78 -1.55 -7.05
N THR A 33 -5.32 -0.40 -6.68
CA THR A 33 -5.84 0.60 -7.64
C THR A 33 -4.72 1.15 -8.52
N ASN A 34 -3.57 1.54 -7.95
CA ASN A 34 -2.44 2.04 -8.74
C ASN A 34 -1.93 0.99 -9.74
N LEU A 35 -1.82 -0.27 -9.31
CA LEU A 35 -1.42 -1.36 -10.19
C LEU A 35 -2.45 -1.61 -11.30
N ALA A 36 -3.74 -1.64 -10.98
CA ALA A 36 -4.80 -1.82 -11.97
C ALA A 36 -4.84 -0.68 -12.99
N VAL A 37 -4.68 0.58 -12.53
CA VAL A 37 -4.62 1.75 -13.41
C VAL A 37 -3.39 1.71 -14.31
N GLY A 38 -2.21 1.41 -13.75
CA GLY A 38 -0.98 1.25 -14.53
C GLY A 38 -1.12 0.15 -15.58
N MET A 39 -1.60 -1.03 -15.17
CA MET A 39 -1.83 -2.13 -16.10
C MET A 39 -2.82 -1.78 -17.20
N GLY A 40 -3.96 -1.20 -16.83
CA GLY A 40 -4.98 -0.81 -17.79
C GLY A 40 -4.45 0.20 -18.80
N LEU A 41 -3.71 1.21 -18.33
CA LEU A 41 -3.14 2.25 -19.18
C LEU A 41 -2.10 1.69 -20.16
N PHE A 42 -1.11 0.94 -19.69
CA PHE A 42 -0.06 0.40 -20.55
C PHE A 42 -0.59 -0.68 -21.51
N THR A 43 -1.52 -1.52 -21.06
CA THR A 43 -2.18 -2.51 -21.92
C THR A 43 -3.01 -1.83 -23.00
N PHE A 44 -3.75 -0.77 -22.65
CA PHE A 44 -4.53 0.00 -23.61
C PHE A 44 -3.65 0.73 -24.63
N LEU A 45 -2.54 1.33 -24.19
CA LEU A 45 -1.53 1.93 -25.07
C LEU A 45 -0.94 0.88 -26.03
N GLY A 46 -0.61 -0.31 -25.53
CA GLY A 46 -0.12 -1.41 -26.35
C GLY A 46 -1.14 -1.87 -27.39
N TYR A 47 -2.40 -2.02 -26.99
CA TYR A 47 -3.51 -2.36 -27.89
C TYR A 47 -3.74 -1.28 -28.96
N TYR A 48 -3.69 -0.01 -28.57
CA TYR A 48 -3.82 1.10 -29.50
C TYR A 48 -2.65 1.14 -30.50
N ALA A 49 -1.43 0.87 -30.04
CA ALA A 49 -0.26 0.75 -30.90
C ALA A 49 -0.36 -0.43 -31.87
N ASP A 50 -0.85 -1.59 -31.43
CA ASP A 50 -1.08 -2.75 -32.31
C ASP A 50 -2.06 -2.42 -33.44
N LYS A 51 -3.13 -1.65 -33.15
CA LYS A 51 -4.09 -1.21 -34.16
C LYS A 51 -3.51 -0.28 -35.21
N ASN A 52 -2.54 0.55 -34.86
CA ASN A 52 -1.96 1.54 -35.78
C ASN A 52 -0.72 1.02 -36.52
N LEU A 53 0.06 0.13 -35.90
CA LEU A 53 1.32 -0.37 -36.44
C LEU A 53 1.20 -1.76 -37.08
N GLY A 54 0.03 -2.40 -36.99
CA GLY A 54 -0.24 -3.70 -37.62
C GLY A 54 0.46 -4.89 -36.95
N GLY A 55 0.90 -4.74 -35.69
CA GLY A 55 1.68 -5.74 -34.95
C GLY A 55 0.89 -6.93 -34.40
N GLY A 56 -0.43 -6.96 -34.61
CA GLY A 56 -1.33 -8.01 -34.11
C GLY A 56 -1.50 -7.95 -32.59
N PHE A 57 -0.56 -8.56 -31.87
CA PHE A 57 -0.56 -8.66 -30.40
C PHE A 57 0.77 -8.25 -29.76
N PHE A 58 1.79 -7.94 -30.57
CA PHE A 58 3.14 -7.70 -30.08
C PHE A 58 3.20 -6.46 -29.17
N TRP A 59 2.56 -5.35 -29.59
CA TRP A 59 2.57 -4.12 -28.80
C TRP A 59 1.72 -4.23 -27.54
N THR A 60 0.63 -4.99 -27.58
CA THR A 60 -0.19 -5.31 -26.41
C THR A 60 0.61 -6.10 -25.38
N LEU A 61 1.38 -7.11 -25.80
CA LEU A 61 2.26 -7.89 -24.92
C LEU A 61 3.36 -7.01 -24.31
N CYS A 62 3.99 -6.15 -25.11
CA CYS A 62 4.97 -5.18 -24.62
C CYS A 62 4.34 -4.21 -23.60
N GLY A 63 3.13 -3.71 -23.88
CA GLY A 63 2.37 -2.88 -22.94
C GLY A 63 2.05 -3.60 -21.63
N MET A 64 1.62 -4.86 -21.70
CA MET A 64 1.40 -5.67 -20.50
C MET A 64 2.69 -5.87 -19.70
N GLY A 65 3.81 -6.18 -20.37
CA GLY A 65 5.11 -6.32 -19.74
C GLY A 65 5.57 -5.03 -19.05
N LEU A 66 5.46 -3.88 -19.72
CA LEU A 66 5.79 -2.58 -19.14
C LEU A 66 4.91 -2.23 -17.94
N GLY A 67 3.61 -2.52 -18.03
CA GLY A 67 2.70 -2.30 -16.91
C GLY A 67 3.06 -3.15 -15.69
N LEU A 68 3.47 -4.42 -15.89
CA LEU A 68 3.89 -5.29 -14.80
C LEU A 68 5.19 -4.80 -14.16
N VAL A 69 6.16 -4.38 -14.97
CA VAL A 69 7.42 -3.79 -14.48
C VAL A 69 7.14 -2.52 -13.68
N TYR A 70 6.24 -1.65 -14.16
CA TYR A 70 5.82 -0.45 -13.45
C TYR A 70 5.12 -0.79 -12.13
N GLY A 71 4.19 -1.75 -12.13
CA GLY A 71 3.50 -2.21 -10.93
C GLY A 71 4.46 -2.78 -9.89
N ALA A 72 5.45 -3.58 -10.32
CA ALA A 72 6.48 -4.10 -9.43
C ALA A 72 7.34 -2.97 -8.83
N TYR A 73 7.69 -1.96 -9.62
CA TYR A 73 8.42 -0.78 -9.15
C TYR A 73 7.65 0.02 -8.10
N GLU A 74 6.35 0.26 -8.32
CA GLU A 74 5.48 0.94 -7.34
C GLU A 74 5.39 0.16 -6.02
N ILE A 75 5.24 -1.17 -6.09
CA ILE A 75 5.23 -2.04 -4.89
C ILE A 75 6.56 -1.93 -4.15
N TRP A 76 7.68 -2.05 -4.86
CA TRP A 76 9.01 -1.94 -4.25
C TRP A 76 9.21 -0.58 -3.56
N LYS A 77 8.77 0.50 -4.20
CA LYS A 77 8.82 1.85 -3.64
C LYS A 77 8.01 1.96 -2.35
N VAL A 78 6.78 1.42 -2.32
CA VAL A 78 5.93 1.45 -1.12
C VAL A 78 6.51 0.63 0.02
N ILE A 79 7.09 -0.55 -0.27
CA ILE A 79 7.79 -1.36 0.74
C ILE A 79 8.96 -0.58 1.34
N ARG A 80 9.75 0.10 0.49
CA ARG A 80 10.86 0.92 0.96
C ARG A 80 10.41 2.07 1.87
N LEU A 81 9.34 2.78 1.48
CA LEU A 81 8.74 3.85 2.29
C LEU A 81 8.23 3.35 3.64
N LEU A 82 7.57 2.19 3.67
CA LEU A 82 7.10 1.57 4.90
C LEU A 82 8.25 1.21 5.84
N ASN A 83 9.30 0.59 5.32
CA ASN A 83 10.47 0.23 6.13
C ASN A 83 11.18 1.47 6.70
N SER A 84 11.29 2.56 5.93
CA SER A 84 11.90 3.80 6.43
C SER A 84 11.05 4.51 7.48
N ALA A 85 9.72 4.43 7.40
CA ALA A 85 8.82 5.06 8.37
C ALA A 85 8.83 4.38 9.75
N ASP A 86 9.13 3.08 9.81
CA ASP A 86 9.22 2.32 11.07
C ASP A 86 10.49 2.63 11.88
N ASP A 87 11.52 3.19 11.24
CA ASP A 87 12.78 3.57 11.90
C ASP A 87 12.66 4.94 12.60
N ASP A 88 11.91 5.90 12.03
CA ASP A 88 11.71 7.24 12.63
C ASP A 88 10.85 7.23 13.92
N ASP A 89 9.89 6.30 14.08
CA ASP A 89 9.04 6.22 15.28
C ASP A 89 9.76 5.61 16.50
N LYS A 90 10.91 4.95 16.29
CA LYS A 90 11.71 4.37 17.37
C LYS A 90 12.60 5.41 18.06
N ASP A 91 13.13 6.38 17.32
CA ASP A 91 13.97 7.44 17.90
C ASP A 91 13.16 8.42 18.77
N ASN A 92 11.88 8.66 18.47
CA ASN A 92 11.05 9.58 19.26
C ASN A 92 10.54 8.96 20.60
N LYS A 93 10.50 7.63 20.73
CA LYS A 93 10.15 6.97 22.00
C LYS A 93 11.33 6.78 22.97
N GLY A 94 12.55 7.06 22.52
CA GLY A 94 13.75 7.09 23.36
C GLY A 94 13.95 8.39 24.14
N ASN A 95 13.24 9.47 23.79
CA ASN A 95 13.30 10.74 24.49
C ASN A 95 12.07 10.94 25.39
N VAL A 96 11.86 10.02 26.32
CA VAL A 96 11.16 10.36 27.56
C VAL A 96 12.25 10.95 28.45
N PRO A 97 12.35 12.29 28.62
CA PRO A 97 13.23 12.84 29.64
C PRO A 97 12.75 12.28 30.98
N GLY A 98 13.52 11.33 31.50
CA GLY A 98 13.36 10.82 32.85
C GLY A 98 13.50 11.96 33.84
N GLU A 99 12.60 11.94 34.82
CA GLU A 99 12.86 12.20 36.23
C GLU A 99 13.87 13.31 36.55
N LEU A 100 13.34 14.44 37.02
CA LEU A 100 13.89 15.19 38.14
C LEU A 100 12.78 15.48 39.15
#